data_AF-A0A9D7SSX7-F1
#
_entry.id   AF-A0A9D7SSX7-F1
#
_cell.length_a   1.000
_cell.length_b   1.000
_cell.length_c   1.000
_cell.angle_alpha   90.00
_cell.angle_beta   90.00
_cell.angle_gamma   90.00
#
_symmetry.space_group_name_H-M   'P 1'
#
loop_
_entity.id
_entity.type
_entity.pdbx_description
1 polymer ?
#
loop_
_entity_poly.entity_id
_entity_poly.type
_entity_poly.pdbx_seq_one_letter_code
_entity_poly.pdbx_strand_id
1 'polypeptide(L)'
;MFQVYLRLGIDHILNISAFDHIVFIIALCAMYAATDWKRILILVTAFTLGHSITLAMSSLNIISLKPELVELLIPITILITAIQNLIVKPKPDQRWRPNYFLALFFGFIHGMGFSNYFKALLGREASIVLPLFGFNLGVEIGQLCIVACIMILNYMVVSVGKVKQSKWNLIVSTLAAILAVYMIVQRIRLL
;
A
#
# COMPACT_ATOMS: atom_id res chain seq x y z
N MET A 1 8.40 -20.50 -13.68
CA MET A 1 9.05 -19.21 -13.35
C MET A 1 8.02 -18.13 -13.08
N PHE A 2 7.28 -17.63 -14.09
CA PHE A 2 6.28 -16.57 -13.88
C PHE A 2 5.28 -16.84 -12.74
N GLN A 3 4.67 -18.04 -12.70
CA GLN A 3 3.70 -18.41 -11.66
C GLN A 3 4.27 -18.36 -10.22
N VAL A 4 5.56 -18.65 -10.06
CA VAL A 4 6.22 -18.62 -8.75
C VAL A 4 6.30 -17.18 -8.25
N TYR A 5 6.76 -16.27 -9.10
CA TYR A 5 6.83 -14.85 -8.76
C TYR A 5 5.45 -14.21 -8.64
N LEU A 6 4.48 -14.61 -9.47
CA LEU A 6 3.08 -14.20 -9.33
C LEU A 6 2.53 -14.55 -7.95
N ARG A 7 2.69 -15.80 -7.51
CA ARG A 7 2.26 -16.24 -6.19
C ARG A 7 3.03 -15.52 -5.09
N LEU A 8 4.33 -15.32 -5.25
CA LEU A 8 5.15 -14.56 -4.31
C LEU A 8 4.63 -13.12 -4.14
N GLY A 9 4.22 -12.46 -5.23
CA GLY A 9 3.64 -11.11 -5.18
C GLY A 9 2.30 -11.07 -4.46
N ILE A 10 1.45 -12.07 -4.68
CA ILE A 10 0.16 -12.20 -3.96
C ILE A 10 0.43 -12.42 -2.47
N ASP A 11 1.30 -13.38 -2.13
CA ASP A 11 1.65 -13.72 -0.75
C ASP A 11 2.35 -12.53 -0.07
N HIS A 12 3.15 -11.74 -0.80
CA HIS A 12 3.76 -10.52 -0.29
C HIS A 12 2.74 -9.50 0.20
N ILE A 13 1.53 -9.45 -0.37
CA ILE A 13 0.49 -8.50 0.03
C ILE A 13 -0.52 -9.10 1.01
N LEU A 14 -0.86 -10.37 0.87
CA LEU A 14 -1.91 -11.02 1.67
C LEU A 14 -1.39 -11.70 2.95
N ASN A 15 -0.07 -11.86 3.11
CA ASN A 15 0.50 -12.47 4.31
C ASN A 15 0.43 -11.50 5.51
N ILE A 16 0.23 -12.05 6.71
CA ILE A 16 0.25 -11.33 7.99
C ILE A 16 1.57 -10.59 8.20
N SER A 17 2.70 -11.12 7.69
CA SER A 17 3.99 -10.45 7.76
C SER A 17 4.05 -9.12 7.00
N ALA A 18 3.12 -8.90 6.06
CA ALA A 18 2.97 -7.66 5.29
C ALA A 18 1.79 -6.81 5.77
N PHE A 19 1.54 -6.83 7.08
CA PHE A 19 0.45 -6.11 7.71
C PHE A 19 0.48 -4.61 7.39
N ASP A 20 1.66 -4.02 7.21
CA ASP A 20 1.82 -2.62 6.81
C ASP A 20 1.13 -2.29 5.47
N HIS A 21 1.26 -3.13 4.44
CA HIS A 21 0.60 -2.95 3.14
C HIS A 21 -0.91 -3.02 3.27
N ILE A 22 -1.42 -3.96 4.08
CA ILE A 22 -2.86 -4.10 4.33
C ILE A 22 -3.40 -2.83 4.99
N VAL A 23 -2.74 -2.35 6.05
CA VAL A 23 -3.14 -1.12 6.76
C VAL A 23 -3.03 0.09 5.84
N PHE A 24 -1.98 0.19 5.02
CA PHE A 24 -1.80 1.26 4.06
C PHE A 24 -2.96 1.32 3.05
N ILE A 25 -3.32 0.19 2.43
CA ILE A 25 -4.41 0.13 1.43
C ILE A 25 -5.76 0.44 2.09
N ILE A 26 -6.01 -0.08 3.30
CA ILE A 26 -7.21 0.25 4.07
C ILE A 26 -7.29 1.76 4.34
N ALA A 27 -6.17 2.38 4.76
CA ALA A 27 -6.10 3.82 4.98
C ALA A 27 -6.34 4.61 3.68
N LEU A 28 -5.70 4.20 2.58
CA LEU A 28 -5.88 4.83 1.25
C LEU A 28 -7.35 4.77 0.80
N CYS A 29 -8.03 3.67 1.07
CA CYS A 29 -9.44 3.44 0.73
C CYS A 29 -10.43 4.15 1.66
N ALA A 30 -10.05 4.51 2.89
CA ALA A 30 -10.97 4.96 3.94
C ALA A 30 -11.84 6.15 3.54
N MET A 31 -11.31 7.05 2.71
CA MET A 31 -11.99 8.26 2.30
C MET A 31 -12.89 8.11 1.07
N TYR A 32 -12.76 7.00 0.33
CA TYR A 32 -13.50 6.73 -0.90
C TYR A 32 -14.76 5.91 -0.64
N ALA A 33 -15.82 6.21 -1.39
CA ALA A 33 -17.00 5.35 -1.43
C ALA A 33 -16.82 4.26 -2.49
N ALA A 34 -17.59 3.17 -2.40
CA ALA A 34 -17.58 2.11 -3.41
C ALA A 34 -17.85 2.61 -4.85
N THR A 35 -18.55 3.73 -5.01
CA THR A 35 -18.80 4.38 -6.31
C THR A 35 -17.56 5.01 -6.93
N ASP A 36 -16.50 5.27 -6.15
CA ASP A 36 -15.25 5.89 -6.60
C ASP A 36 -14.22 4.87 -7.13
N TRP A 37 -14.65 3.66 -7.49
CA TRP A 37 -13.78 2.54 -7.87
C TRP A 37 -12.68 2.89 -8.88
N LYS A 38 -12.98 3.73 -9.90
CA LYS A 38 -11.98 4.17 -10.90
C LYS A 38 -10.82 4.92 -10.25
N ARG A 39 -11.10 5.77 -9.26
CA ARG A 39 -10.08 6.55 -8.56
C ARG A 39 -9.22 5.66 -7.69
N ILE A 40 -9.84 4.69 -7.01
CA ILE A 40 -9.14 3.71 -6.18
C ILE A 40 -8.20 2.86 -7.04
N LEU A 41 -8.68 2.37 -8.19
CA LEU A 41 -7.84 1.62 -9.13
C LEU A 41 -6.61 2.43 -9.55
N ILE A 42 -6.78 3.68 -9.98
CA ILE A 42 -5.64 4.51 -10.39
C ILE A 42 -4.65 4.72 -9.24
N LEU A 43 -5.12 4.90 -7.99
CA LEU A 43 -4.23 5.06 -6.84
C LEU A 43 -3.44 3.78 -6.52
N VAL A 44 -4.11 2.63 -6.55
CA VAL A 44 -3.49 1.34 -6.27
C VAL A 44 -2.47 1.04 -7.35
N THR A 45 -2.81 1.20 -8.64
CA THR A 45 -1.87 1.04 -9.75
C THR A 45 -0.71 2.04 -9.66
N ALA A 46 -0.94 3.30 -9.29
CA ALA A 46 0.14 4.28 -9.09
C ALA A 46 1.10 3.84 -7.98
N PHE A 47 0.58 3.29 -6.88
CA PHE A 47 1.39 2.68 -5.83
C PHE A 47 2.19 1.48 -6.36
N THR A 48 1.54 0.54 -7.06
CA THR A 48 2.22 -0.62 -7.64
C THR A 48 3.32 -0.19 -8.62
N LEU A 49 3.12 0.87 -9.40
CA LEU A 49 4.13 1.42 -10.31
C LEU A 49 5.35 1.95 -9.54
N GLY A 50 5.14 2.77 -8.51
CA GLY A 50 6.25 3.25 -7.68
C GLY A 50 7.00 2.10 -7.00
N HIS A 51 6.26 1.12 -6.50
CA HIS A 51 6.80 -0.11 -5.92
C HIS A 51 7.66 -0.88 -6.92
N SER A 52 7.14 -1.10 -8.12
CA SER A 52 7.81 -1.81 -9.21
C SER A 52 9.13 -1.14 -9.59
N ILE A 53 9.12 0.19 -9.76
CA ILE A 53 10.30 0.99 -10.10
C ILE A 53 11.38 0.79 -9.05
N THR A 54 11.01 0.90 -7.77
CA THR A 54 12.01 0.90 -6.69
C THR A 54 12.54 -0.48 -6.39
N LEU A 55 11.67 -1.49 -6.50
CA LEU A 55 12.07 -2.88 -6.39
C LEU A 55 13.09 -3.23 -7.49
N ALA A 56 12.86 -2.77 -8.73
CA ALA A 56 13.81 -2.94 -9.83
C ALA A 56 15.14 -2.24 -9.55
N MET A 57 15.09 -0.95 -9.19
CA MET A 57 16.29 -0.15 -8.93
C MET A 57 17.12 -0.73 -7.78
N SER A 58 16.47 -1.15 -6.69
CA SER A 58 17.15 -1.70 -5.52
C SER A 58 17.73 -3.09 -5.80
N SER A 59 17.02 -3.93 -6.56
CA SER A 59 17.50 -5.25 -6.97
C SER A 59 18.71 -5.17 -7.91
N LEU A 60 18.78 -4.12 -8.73
CA LEU A 60 19.91 -3.82 -9.62
C LEU A 60 21.06 -3.06 -8.94
N ASN A 61 20.98 -2.81 -7.62
CA ASN A 61 21.96 -2.00 -6.85
C ASN A 61 22.07 -0.53 -7.28
N ILE A 62 21.05 0.03 -7.95
CA ILE A 62 21.03 1.44 -8.35
C ILE A 62 20.75 2.32 -7.13
N ILE A 63 19.88 1.86 -6.23
CA ILE A 63 19.55 2.51 -4.96
C ILE A 63 19.76 1.51 -3.84
N SER A 64 20.34 1.96 -2.72
CA SER A 64 20.43 1.17 -1.50
C SER A 64 20.23 2.07 -0.30
N LEU A 65 19.24 1.73 0.53
CA LEU A 65 19.02 2.34 1.83
C LEU A 65 19.15 1.26 2.90
N LYS A 66 19.51 1.68 4.12
CA LYS A 66 19.52 0.81 5.29
C LYS A 66 18.11 0.23 5.51
N PRO A 67 17.95 -1.11 5.63
CA PRO A 67 16.64 -1.74 5.81
C PRO A 67 15.85 -1.13 6.96
N GLU A 68 16.53 -0.78 8.05
CA GLU A 68 15.91 -0.24 9.26
C GLU A 68 15.29 1.14 9.01
N LEU A 69 15.89 1.96 8.14
CA LEU A 69 15.32 3.23 7.72
C LEU A 69 14.08 3.02 6.84
N VAL A 70 14.13 2.08 5.91
CA VAL A 70 12.99 1.77 5.03
C VAL A 70 11.81 1.24 5.84
N GLU A 71 12.08 0.30 6.76
CA GLU A 71 11.08 -0.26 7.66
C GLU A 71 10.46 0.79 8.59
N LEU A 72 11.19 1.85 8.94
CA LEU A 72 10.65 2.99 9.69
C LEU A 72 9.81 3.92 8.79
N LEU A 73 10.24 4.14 7.54
CA LEU A 73 9.55 5.01 6.59
C LEU A 73 8.18 4.45 6.17
N ILE A 74 8.06 3.13 6.01
CA ILE A 74 6.79 2.47 5.64
C ILE A 74 5.63 2.88 6.56
N PRO A 75 5.65 2.66 7.89
CA PRO A 75 4.55 3.05 8.76
C PRO A 75 4.41 4.58 8.89
N ILE A 76 5.46 5.36 8.64
CA ILE A 76 5.34 6.82 8.52
C ILE A 76 4.44 7.20 7.33
N THR A 77 4.55 6.54 6.18
CA THR A 77 3.65 6.80 5.04
C THR A 77 2.19 6.45 5.33
N ILE A 78 1.94 5.41 6.15
CA ILE A 78 0.60 5.05 6.63
C ILE A 78 0.06 6.15 7.53
N LEU A 79 0.88 6.63 8.48
CA LEU A 79 0.50 7.70 9.39
C LEU A 79 0.17 9.00 8.62
N ILE A 80 0.98 9.36 7.62
CA ILE A 80 0.72 10.53 6.77
C ILE A 80 -0.62 10.36 6.05
N THR A 81 -0.87 9.20 5.44
CA THR A 81 -2.14 8.91 4.75
C THR A 81 -3.33 9.04 5.70
N ALA A 82 -3.24 8.44 6.89
CA ALA A 82 -4.29 8.49 7.90
C ALA A 82 -4.55 9.93 8.39
N ILE A 83 -3.51 10.71 8.67
CA ILE A 83 -3.64 12.11 9.09
C ILE A 83 -4.27 12.95 7.97
N GLN A 84 -3.87 12.76 6.71
CA GLN A 84 -4.46 13.46 5.57
C GLN A 84 -5.96 13.19 5.48
N ASN A 85 -6.39 11.93 5.65
CA ASN A 85 -7.80 11.58 5.67
C ASN A 85 -8.60 12.24 6.80
N LEU A 86 -7.97 12.50 7.95
CA LEU A 86 -8.61 13.09 9.12
C LEU A 86 -8.71 14.62 9.03
N ILE A 87 -7.69 15.27 8.47
CA ILE A 87 -7.64 16.74 8.35
C ILE A 87 -8.48 17.22 7.15
N VAL A 88 -8.45 16.48 6.04
CA VAL A 88 -9.10 16.94 4.82
C VAL A 88 -10.59 16.59 4.85
N LYS A 89 -11.42 17.61 5.11
CA LYS A 89 -12.88 17.48 5.02
C LYS A 89 -13.32 17.41 3.56
N PRO A 90 -14.11 16.41 3.14
CA PRO A 90 -14.68 16.38 1.80
C PRO A 90 -15.62 17.58 1.63
N LYS A 91 -15.23 18.55 0.81
CA LYS A 91 -16.12 19.64 0.40
C LYS A 91 -17.03 19.13 -0.73
N PRO A 92 -18.33 19.47 -0.76
CA PRO A 92 -19.27 19.01 -1.78
C PRO A 92 -18.81 19.34 -3.22
N ASP A 93 -18.18 20.51 -3.40
CA ASP A 93 -17.88 21.06 -4.73
C ASP A 93 -16.41 20.88 -5.14
N GLN A 94 -15.54 20.56 -4.17
CA GLN A 94 -14.14 20.31 -4.41
C GLN A 94 -13.95 18.81 -4.60
N ARG A 95 -14.15 18.34 -5.85
CA ARG A 95 -13.76 16.98 -6.24
C ARG A 95 -12.32 16.77 -5.78
N TRP A 96 -12.16 15.99 -4.72
CA TRP A 96 -10.86 15.68 -4.13
C TRP A 96 -9.96 15.18 -5.24
N ARG A 97 -8.83 15.86 -5.47
CA ARG A 97 -7.85 15.44 -6.47
C ARG A 97 -7.02 14.34 -5.80
N PRO A 98 -7.14 13.08 -6.27
CA PRO A 98 -6.31 12.03 -5.71
C PRO A 98 -4.85 12.42 -5.90
N ASN A 99 -4.07 12.38 -4.82
CA ASN A 99 -2.67 12.74 -4.91
C ASN A 99 -1.88 11.53 -5.44
N TYR A 100 -2.03 11.25 -6.73
CA TYR A 100 -1.39 10.12 -7.42
C TYR A 100 0.13 10.12 -7.23
N PHE A 101 0.72 11.32 -7.13
CA PHE A 101 2.13 11.48 -6.82
C PHE A 101 2.49 10.90 -5.45
N LEU A 102 1.68 11.15 -4.40
CA LEU A 102 1.89 10.55 -3.09
C LEU A 102 1.74 9.03 -3.12
N ALA A 103 0.73 8.51 -3.82
CA ALA A 103 0.55 7.07 -3.96
C ALA A 103 1.77 6.41 -4.64
N LEU A 104 2.27 7.01 -5.72
CA LEU A 104 3.49 6.57 -6.40
C LEU A 104 4.72 6.66 -5.49
N PHE A 105 4.90 7.77 -4.77
CA PHE A 105 6.02 7.96 -3.86
C PHE A 105 5.97 7.00 -2.66
N PHE A 106 4.79 6.72 -2.10
CA PHE A 106 4.65 5.73 -1.04
C PHE A 106 4.88 4.31 -1.54
N GLY A 107 4.39 3.99 -2.74
CA GLY A 107 4.74 2.75 -3.43
C GLY A 107 6.24 2.60 -3.60
N PHE A 108 6.93 3.70 -3.97
CA PHE A 108 8.38 3.74 -4.08
C PHE A 108 9.06 3.35 -2.77
N ILE A 109 8.64 3.92 -1.65
CA ILE A 109 9.16 3.59 -0.32
C ILE A 109 8.91 2.11 0.04
N HIS A 110 7.70 1.60 -0.15
CA HIS A 110 7.36 0.22 0.18
C HIS A 110 8.16 -0.79 -0.65
N GLY A 111 8.42 -0.48 -1.93
CA GLY A 111 9.21 -1.33 -2.83
C GLY A 111 10.65 -1.57 -2.36
N MET A 112 11.22 -0.65 -1.57
CA MET A 112 12.53 -0.86 -0.97
C MET A 112 12.50 -1.93 0.13
N GLY A 113 11.40 -2.04 0.89
CA GLY A 113 11.31 -2.92 2.06
C GLY A 113 11.45 -4.39 1.71
N PHE A 114 11.01 -4.79 0.52
CA PHE A 114 11.10 -6.17 0.04
C PHE A 114 12.34 -6.44 -0.85
N SER A 115 13.07 -5.40 -1.23
CA SER A 115 14.08 -5.49 -2.29
C SER A 115 15.24 -6.44 -1.99
N ASN A 116 15.74 -6.46 -0.75
CA ASN A 116 16.83 -7.35 -0.37
C ASN A 116 16.42 -8.83 -0.44
N TYR A 117 15.20 -9.15 0.00
CA TYR A 117 14.66 -10.50 -0.08
C TYR A 117 14.44 -10.91 -1.55
N PHE A 118 13.82 -10.04 -2.35
CA PHE A 118 13.61 -10.29 -3.77
C PHE A 118 14.93 -10.52 -4.52
N LYS A 119 15.94 -9.70 -4.23
CA LYS A 119 17.29 -9.83 -4.78
C LYS A 119 17.95 -11.16 -4.39
N ALA A 120 17.81 -11.60 -3.14
CA ALA A 120 18.30 -12.91 -2.71
C ALA A 120 17.62 -14.05 -3.46
N LEU A 121 16.31 -13.92 -3.73
CA LEU A 121 15.53 -14.90 -4.48
C LEU A 121 15.89 -14.97 -5.97
N LEU A 122 16.26 -13.83 -6.57
CA LEU A 122 16.73 -13.77 -7.95
C LEU A 122 18.02 -14.58 -8.15
N GLY A 123 18.92 -14.64 -7.16
CA GLY A 123 20.09 -15.53 -7.19
C GLY A 123 20.91 -15.45 -8.50
N ARG A 124 20.86 -16.53 -9.30
CA ARG A 124 21.54 -16.67 -10.61
C ARG A 124 20.61 -16.49 -11.83
N GLU A 125 19.42 -15.93 -11.65
CA GLU A 125 18.48 -15.68 -12.74
C GLU A 125 19.13 -14.84 -13.84
N ALA A 126 18.97 -15.26 -15.09
CA ALA A 126 19.59 -14.59 -16.24
C ALA A 126 18.93 -13.23 -16.57
N SER A 127 17.69 -13.00 -16.13
CA SER A 127 16.96 -11.76 -16.36
C SER A 127 15.99 -11.46 -15.22
N ILE A 128 16.00 -10.21 -14.75
CA ILE A 128 15.09 -9.70 -13.72
C ILE A 128 13.68 -9.41 -14.26
N VAL A 129 13.52 -9.23 -15.57
CA VAL A 129 12.30 -8.66 -16.17
C VAL A 129 11.07 -9.54 -15.93
N LEU A 130 11.15 -10.84 -16.24
CA LEU A 130 10.03 -11.76 -16.09
C LEU A 130 9.68 -12.03 -14.61
N PRO A 131 10.66 -12.27 -13.71
CA PRO A 131 10.43 -12.30 -12.27
C PRO A 131 9.74 -11.05 -11.72
N LEU A 132 10.25 -9.87 -12.07
CA LEU A 132 9.74 -8.60 -11.58
C LEU A 132 8.32 -8.34 -12.10
N PHE A 133 8.05 -8.64 -13.37
CA PHE A 133 6.72 -8.50 -13.95
C PHE A 133 5.72 -9.44 -13.27
N GLY A 134 6.06 -10.72 -13.10
CA GLY A 134 5.20 -11.68 -12.40
C GLY A 134 4.93 -11.26 -10.97
N PHE A 135 5.96 -10.85 -10.24
CA PHE A 135 5.83 -10.37 -8.87
C PHE A 135 4.91 -9.15 -8.76
N ASN A 136 5.12 -8.10 -9.56
CA ASN A 136 4.29 -6.90 -9.45
C ASN A 136 2.85 -7.11 -9.93
N LEU A 137 2.62 -8.02 -10.90
CA LEU A 137 1.25 -8.43 -11.23
C LEU A 137 0.59 -9.13 -10.04
N GLY A 138 1.34 -9.96 -9.32
CA GLY A 138 0.86 -10.60 -8.09
C GLY A 138 0.54 -9.59 -6.99
N VAL A 139 1.39 -8.58 -6.84
CA VAL A 139 1.15 -7.45 -5.93
C VAL A 139 -0.15 -6.75 -6.28
N GLU A 140 -0.34 -6.34 -7.54
CA GLU A 140 -1.57 -5.65 -7.95
C GLU A 140 -2.82 -6.51 -7.70
N ILE A 141 -2.78 -7.81 -8.00
CA ILE A 141 -3.88 -8.75 -7.68
C ILE A 141 -4.16 -8.78 -6.17
N GLY A 142 -3.13 -8.95 -5.34
CA GLY A 142 -3.28 -8.98 -3.89
C GLY A 142 -3.86 -7.67 -3.34
N GLN A 143 -3.41 -6.52 -3.86
CA GLN A 143 -3.93 -5.22 -3.48
C GLN A 143 -5.40 -5.07 -3.86
N LEU A 144 -5.79 -5.49 -5.07
CA LEU A 144 -7.17 -5.46 -5.53
C LEU A 144 -8.09 -6.37 -4.70
N CYS A 145 -7.60 -7.50 -4.21
CA CYS A 145 -8.35 -8.33 -3.26
C CYS A 145 -8.65 -7.57 -1.95
N ILE A 146 -7.65 -6.90 -1.37
CA ILE A 146 -7.85 -6.10 -0.14
C ILE A 146 -8.82 -4.95 -0.40
N VAL A 147 -8.65 -4.25 -1.54
CA VAL A 147 -9.55 -3.17 -1.98
C VAL A 147 -10.99 -3.67 -2.09
N ALA A 148 -11.21 -4.82 -2.73
CA ALA A 148 -12.54 -5.40 -2.85
C ALA A 148 -13.15 -5.67 -1.47
N CYS A 149 -12.41 -6.30 -0.56
CA CYS A 149 -12.88 -6.58 0.80
C CYS A 149 -13.26 -5.30 1.56
N ILE A 150 -12.40 -4.28 1.56
CA ILE A 150 -12.67 -3.04 2.30
C ILE A 150 -13.79 -2.22 1.66
N MET A 151 -13.95 -2.27 0.34
CA MET A 151 -15.05 -1.61 -0.36
C MET A 151 -16.40 -2.29 -0.14
N ILE A 152 -16.43 -3.63 -0.07
CA ILE A 152 -17.63 -4.37 0.33
C ILE A 152 -18.03 -3.99 1.76
N LEU A 153 -17.07 -3.96 2.69
CA LEU A 153 -17.33 -3.56 4.07
C LEU A 153 -17.81 -2.11 4.16
N ASN A 154 -17.16 -1.19 3.42
CA ASN A 154 -17.61 0.20 3.32
C ASN A 154 -19.06 0.27 2.83
N TYR A 155 -19.42 -0.45 1.75
CA TYR A 155 -20.78 -0.47 1.22
C TYR A 155 -21.79 -1.00 2.24
N MET A 156 -21.47 -2.09 2.96
CA MET A 156 -22.35 -2.64 3.99
C MET A 156 -22.56 -1.65 5.14
N VAL A 157 -21.52 -0.97 5.60
CA VAL A 157 -21.63 -0.05 6.75
C VAL A 157 -22.28 1.28 6.34
N VAL A 158 -21.87 1.85 5.21
CA VAL A 158 -22.27 3.20 4.78
C VAL A 158 -23.61 3.18 4.04
N SER A 159 -23.77 2.30 3.07
CA SER A 159 -24.98 2.25 2.24
C SER A 159 -26.10 1.47 2.92
N VAL A 160 -25.81 0.26 3.39
CA VAL A 160 -26.83 -0.61 4.03
C VAL A 160 -27.07 -0.18 5.48
N GLY A 161 -26.01 -0.01 6.26
CA GLY A 161 -26.07 0.44 7.66
C GLY A 161 -26.36 1.93 7.85
N LYS A 162 -26.46 2.71 6.76
CA LYS A 162 -26.74 4.15 6.75
C LYS A 162 -25.76 5.00 7.60
N VAL A 163 -24.54 4.51 7.81
CA VAL A 163 -23.48 5.28 8.48
C VAL A 163 -22.94 6.33 7.51
N LYS A 164 -22.71 7.56 7.98
CA LYS A 164 -22.11 8.60 7.12
C LYS A 164 -20.70 8.19 6.70
N GLN A 165 -20.35 8.37 5.41
CA GLN A 165 -18.99 8.14 4.90
C GLN A 165 -17.91 8.87 5.72
N SER A 166 -18.22 10.06 6.25
CA SER A 166 -17.29 10.79 7.13
C SER A 166 -17.01 10.08 8.45
N LYS A 167 -18.00 9.39 9.05
CA LYS A 167 -17.81 8.59 10.26
C LYS A 167 -17.01 7.33 9.96
N TRP A 168 -17.28 6.66 8.83
CA TRP A 168 -16.48 5.54 8.35
C TRP A 168 -15.00 5.94 8.19
N ASN A 169 -14.74 7.01 7.44
CA ASN A 169 -13.39 7.53 7.22
C ASN A 169 -12.68 7.89 8.53
N LEU A 170 -13.39 8.55 9.46
CA LEU A 170 -12.87 8.89 10.78
C LEU A 170 -12.42 7.64 11.55
N ILE A 171 -13.28 6.62 11.64
CA ILE A 171 -12.98 5.40 12.40
C ILE A 171 -11.80 4.67 11.77
N VAL A 172 -11.87 4.38 10.46
CA VAL A 172 -10.85 3.61 9.75
C VAL A 172 -9.50 4.32 9.77
N SER A 173 -9.48 5.63 9.50
CA SER A 173 -8.23 6.40 9.51
C SER A 173 -7.65 6.55 10.93
N THR A 174 -8.49 6.67 11.95
CA THR A 174 -8.00 6.70 13.35
C THR A 174 -7.36 5.36 13.73
N LEU A 175 -7.99 4.23 13.40
CA LEU A 175 -7.42 2.91 13.63
C LEU A 175 -6.09 2.73 12.89
N ALA A 176 -6.04 3.13 11.61
CA ALA A 176 -4.80 3.09 10.83
C ALA A 176 -3.70 3.97 11.44
N ALA A 177 -4.03 5.17 11.93
CA ALA A 177 -3.07 6.04 12.61
C ALA A 177 -2.53 5.41 13.89
N ILE A 178 -3.38 4.80 14.72
CA ILE A 178 -2.96 4.11 15.95
C ILE A 178 -2.01 2.95 15.63
N LEU A 179 -2.37 2.13 14.64
CA LEU A 179 -1.53 1.01 14.19
C LEU A 179 -0.20 1.50 13.61
N ALA A 180 -0.21 2.59 12.84
CA ALA A 180 0.99 3.21 12.30
C ALA A 180 1.92 3.72 13.41
N VAL A 181 1.39 4.42 14.41
CA VAL A 181 2.17 4.88 15.58
C VAL A 181 2.76 3.69 16.34
N TYR A 182 1.98 2.63 16.55
CA TYR A 182 2.47 1.40 17.18
C TYR A 182 3.65 0.80 16.40
N MET A 183 3.53 0.66 15.07
CA MET A 183 4.60 0.16 14.20
C MET A 183 5.84 1.05 14.24
N ILE A 184 5.67 2.38 14.21
CA ILE A 184 6.78 3.35 14.32
C ILE A 184 7.54 3.15 15.65
N VAL A 185 6.82 3.09 16.77
CA VAL A 185 7.43 2.90 18.09
C VAL A 185 8.16 1.56 18.16
N GLN A 186 7.60 0.51 17.59
CA GLN A 186 8.24 -0.80 17.53
C GLN A 186 9.55 -0.75 16.74
N ARG A 187 9.59 -0.07 15.59
CA ARG A 187 10.80 0.06 14.76
C ARG A 187 11.86 0.95 15.40
N ILE A 188 11.47 2.04 16.06
CA ILE A 188 12.41 2.91 16.78
C ILE A 188 13.12 2.17 17.93
N ARG A 189 12.42 1.26 18.63
CA ARG A 189 13.04 0.46 19.70
C ARG A 189 14.04 -0.58 19.21
N LEU A 190 14.05 -0.88 17.91
CA LEU A 190 14.94 -1.84 17.27
C LEU A 190 16.14 -1.17 16.58
N LEU A 191 16.14 0.17 16.50
CA LEU A 191 17.26 1.00 16.02
C LEU A 191 18.27 1.26 17.14
#